data_AF-A0A7Y0Q4D6-F1
#
_entry.id   AF-A0A7Y0Q4D6-F1
#
_cell.length_a   1.000
_cell.length_b   1.000
_cell.length_c   1.000
_cell.angle_alpha   90.00
_cell.angle_beta   90.00
_cell.angle_gamma   90.00
#
_symmetry.space_group_name_H-M   'P 1'
#
loop_
_entity.id
_entity.type
_entity.pdbx_description
1 polymer ?
#
loop_
_entity_poly.entity_id
_entity_poly.type
_entity_poly.pdbx_seq_one_letter_code
_entity_poly.pdbx_strand_id
1 'polypeptide(L)'
;MAIAVTGVATADDWSLKARWSIGRQAWLVQAEHRMPERGGWIRGWLATEAGAPAEFNLLTDALVAIERFLDAPTWARCREFSGV
;
A
#
# COMPACT_ATOMS: atom_id res chain seq x y z
N MET A 1 12.40 -11.38 0.46
CA MET A 1 11.93 -10.27 -0.38
C MET A 1 12.77 -9.04 -0.05
N ALA A 2 13.29 -8.32 -1.05
CA ALA A 2 14.13 -7.14 -0.80
C ALA A 2 13.30 -5.88 -0.93
N ILE A 3 13.11 -5.12 0.15
CA ILE A 3 12.70 -3.72 0.06
C ILE A 3 13.89 -3.00 -0.57
N ALA A 4 13.70 -2.42 -1.76
CA ALA A 4 14.78 -1.70 -2.43
C ALA A 4 15.25 -0.54 -1.54
N VAL A 5 16.49 -0.09 -1.74
CA VAL A 5 17.08 1.09 -1.04
C VAL A 5 16.17 2.33 -1.12
N THR A 6 15.24 2.35 -2.06
CA THR A 6 14.22 3.40 -2.27
C THR A 6 13.05 3.38 -1.27
N GLY A 7 12.94 2.36 -0.41
CA GLY A 7 11.82 2.19 0.52
C GLY A 7 10.51 1.77 -0.17
N VAL A 8 10.62 1.21 -1.37
CA VAL A 8 9.51 0.66 -2.16
C VAL A 8 9.71 -0.85 -2.27
N ALA A 9 8.67 -1.61 -1.93
CA ALA A 9 8.63 -3.04 -2.13
C ALA A 9 7.89 -3.35 -3.44
N THR A 10 8.42 -4.24 -4.26
CA THR A 10 7.82 -4.59 -5.55
C THR A 10 7.69 -6.11 -5.69
N ALA A 11 6.61 -6.56 -6.29
CA ALA A 11 6.42 -7.95 -6.70
C ALA A 11 5.52 -7.99 -7.94
N ASP A 12 5.97 -8.61 -9.03
CA ASP A 12 5.24 -8.73 -10.28
C ASP A 12 4.65 -7.40 -10.78
N ASP A 13 3.33 -7.29 -10.79
CA ASP A 13 2.53 -6.13 -11.19
C ASP A 13 2.22 -5.17 -10.03
N TRP A 14 2.87 -5.32 -8.87
CA TRP A 14 2.66 -4.52 -7.66
C TRP A 14 3.87 -3.69 -7.25
N SER A 15 3.57 -2.51 -6.69
CA SER A 15 4.52 -1.61 -6.02
C SER A 15 3.87 -1.08 -4.73
N LEU A 16 4.56 -1.17 -3.61
CA LEU A 16 4.05 -0.74 -2.30
C LEU A 16 5.04 0.15 -1.58
N LYS A 17 4.51 1.15 -0.87
CA LYS A 17 5.31 2.12 -0.12
C LYS A 17 4.60 2.58 1.14
N ALA A 18 5.33 2.57 2.26
CA ALA A 18 4.88 3.24 3.48
C ALA A 18 5.00 4.77 3.32
N ARG A 19 3.94 5.50 3.65
CA ARG A 19 3.88 6.97 3.56
C ARG A 19 3.28 7.55 4.83
N TRP A 20 3.96 8.52 5.43
CA TRP A 20 3.42 9.30 6.53
C TRP A 20 2.30 10.21 6.03
N SER A 21 1.12 10.12 6.64
CA SER A 21 -0.01 11.03 6.44
C SER A 21 -0.06 12.03 7.59
N ILE A 22 0.13 13.31 7.27
CA ILE A 22 0.03 14.40 8.26
C ILE A 22 -1.42 14.53 8.75
N GLY A 23 -2.41 14.41 7.86
CA GLY A 23 -3.82 14.56 8.23
C GLY A 23 -4.30 13.47 9.19
N ARG A 24 -3.75 12.26 9.08
CA ARG A 24 -4.10 11.11 9.93
C ARG A 24 -3.15 10.91 11.10
N GLN A 25 -2.00 11.58 11.11
CA GLN A 25 -0.92 11.36 12.07
C GLN A 25 -0.53 9.87 12.16
N ALA A 26 -0.48 9.21 11.00
CA ALA A 26 -0.22 7.78 10.91
C ALA A 26 0.55 7.45 9.62
N TRP A 27 1.29 6.34 9.65
CA TRP A 27 1.79 5.69 8.45
C TRP A 27 0.65 4.98 7.74
N LEU A 28 0.59 5.15 6.43
CA LEU A 28 -0.29 4.44 5.51
C LEU A 28 0.56 3.61 4.55
N VAL A 29 -0.06 2.63 3.90
CA VAL A 29 0.58 1.86 2.83
C VAL A 29 -0.08 2.21 1.51
N GLN A 30 0.65 2.90 0.64
CA GLN A 30 0.27 3.12 -0.75
C GLN A 30 0.53 1.83 -1.53
N ALA A 31 -0.43 1.39 -2.33
CA ALA A 31 -0.31 0.27 -3.23
C ALA A 31 -0.59 0.74 -4.66
N GLU A 32 0.31 0.40 -5.58
CA GLU A 32 0.15 0.59 -7.01
C GLU A 32 0.11 -0.79 -7.67
N HIS A 33 -0.83 -0.98 -8.58
CA HIS A 33 -1.04 -2.24 -9.30
C HIS A 33 -1.20 -1.97 -10.78
N ARG A 34 -0.56 -2.77 -11.64
CA ARG A 34 -0.68 -2.66 -13.08
C ARG A 34 -1.95 -3.38 -13.57
N MET A 35 -2.95 -2.60 -13.96
CA MET A 35 -4.23 -3.04 -14.52
C MET A 35 -4.39 -2.51 -15.96
N PRO A 36 -3.93 -3.24 -17.00
CA PRO A 36 -3.99 -2.81 -18.39
C PRO A 36 -5.40 -2.40 -18.85
N GLU A 37 -6.43 -3.08 -18.38
CA GLU A 37 -7.84 -2.82 -18.65
C GLU A 37 -8.34 -1.48 -18.08
N ARG A 38 -7.63 -0.92 -17.09
CA ARG A 38 -7.88 0.41 -16.52
C ARG A 38 -6.90 1.48 -17.03
N GLY A 39 -6.14 1.16 -18.09
CA GLY A 39 -5.20 2.10 -18.70
C GLY A 39 -3.80 2.09 -18.07
N GLY A 40 -3.43 1.05 -17.32
CA GLY A 40 -2.07 0.85 -16.81
C GLY A 40 -1.99 0.83 -15.30
N TRP A 41 -1.06 1.58 -14.72
CA TRP A 41 -0.86 1.59 -13.27
C TRP A 41 -1.96 2.39 -12.58
N ILE A 42 -2.63 1.76 -11.63
CA ILE A 42 -3.58 2.40 -10.73
C ILE A 42 -2.98 2.50 -9.33
N ARG A 43 -3.44 3.50 -8.56
CA ARG A 43 -2.97 3.76 -7.20
C ARG A 43 -4.12 3.67 -6.22
N GLY A 44 -3.87 2.99 -5.11
CA GLY A 44 -4.75 2.91 -3.96
C GLY A 44 -3.95 2.84 -2.67
N TRP A 45 -4.65 2.50 -1.60
CA TRP A 45 -4.10 2.35 -0.27
C TRP A 45 -4.59 1.07 0.35
N LEU A 46 -3.74 0.43 1.14
CA LEU A 46 -4.16 -0.69 1.97
C LEU A 46 -5.31 -0.24 2.87
N ALA A 47 -6.37 -1.03 2.91
CA ALA A 47 -7.58 -0.75 3.66
C ALA A 47 -7.83 -1.82 4.72
N THR A 48 -8.50 -1.40 5.79
CA THR A 48 -9.13 -2.28 6.78
C THR A 48 -10.32 -3.01 6.16
N GLU A 49 -10.81 -4.07 6.82
CA GLU A 49 -12.02 -4.78 6.40
C GLU A 49 -13.25 -3.86 6.31
N ALA A 50 -13.31 -2.84 7.16
CA ALA A 50 -14.34 -1.81 7.15
C ALA A 50 -14.20 -0.80 5.99
N GLY A 51 -13.16 -0.92 5.15
CA GLY A 51 -12.94 -0.07 3.98
C GLY A 51 -12.30 1.29 4.27
N ALA A 52 -11.87 1.56 5.50
CA ALA A 52 -11.05 2.73 5.85
C ALA A 52 -9.55 2.47 5.57
N PRO A 53 -8.72 3.50 5.34
CA PRO A 53 -7.27 3.31 5.23
C PRO A 53 -6.70 2.57 6.44
N ALA A 54 -5.79 1.64 6.19
CA ALA A 54 -5.02 1.01 7.25
C ALA A 54 -3.98 2.00 7.78
N GLU A 55 -4.06 2.29 9.08
CA GLU A 55 -3.21 3.24 9.79
C GLU A 55 -2.25 2.51 10.73
N PHE A 56 -1.00 2.92 10.72
CA PHE A 56 0.06 2.35 11.53
C PHE A 56 0.78 3.46 12.30
N ASN A 57 0.98 3.27 13.60
CA ASN A 57 1.69 4.25 14.43
C ASN A 57 3.20 4.26 14.14
N LEU A 58 3.76 3.10 13.79
CA LEU A 58 5.17 2.92 13.54
C LEU A 58 5.43 2.56 12.08
N LEU A 59 6.55 3.06 11.54
CA LEU A 59 7.00 2.69 10.20
C LEU A 59 7.21 1.18 10.09
N THR A 60 7.75 0.54 11.12
CA THR A 60 7.99 -0.91 11.16
C THR A 60 6.71 -1.72 10.98
N ASP A 61 5.60 -1.28 11.56
CA ASP A 61 4.32 -1.98 11.42
C ASP A 61 3.77 -1.86 9.99
N ALA A 62 3.94 -0.69 9.37
CA ALA A 62 3.60 -0.49 7.97
C ALA A 62 4.47 -1.36 7.03
N LEU A 63 5.75 -1.53 7.34
CA LEU A 63 6.65 -2.42 6.59
C LEU A 63 6.24 -3.89 6.73
N VAL A 64 5.89 -4.34 7.95
CA VAL A 64 5.34 -5.69 8.18
C VAL A 64 4.03 -5.89 7.42
N ALA A 65 3.18 -4.87 7.34
CA ALA A 65 1.95 -4.94 6.55
C ALA A 65 2.22 -5.06 5.05
N ILE A 66 3.26 -4.39 4.53
CA ILE A 66 3.72 -4.54 3.15
C ILE A 66 4.19 -5.97 2.89
N GLU A 67 5.00 -6.54 3.79
CA GLU A 67 5.48 -7.92 3.68
C GLU A 67 4.31 -8.91 3.62
N ARG A 68 3.37 -8.81 4.57
CA ARG A 68 2.16 -9.66 4.60
C ARG A 68 1.23 -9.45 3.40
N PHE A 69 1.23 -8.27 2.81
CA PHE A 69 0.46 -8.04 1.59
C PHE A 69 1.08 -8.79 0.42
N LEU A 70 2.41 -8.73 0.31
CA LEU A 70 3.14 -9.33 -0.79
C LEU A 70 3.19 -10.87 -0.76
N ASP A 71 2.87 -11.49 0.39
CA ASP A 71 2.64 -12.94 0.45
C ASP A 71 1.38 -13.39 -0.34
N ALA A 72 0.39 -12.49 -0.48
CA ALA A 72 -0.86 -12.75 -1.21
C ALA A 72 -1.49 -11.44 -1.71
N PRO A 73 -0.89 -10.79 -2.73
CA PRO A 73 -1.31 -9.48 -3.18
C PRO A 73 -2.68 -9.53 -3.86
N THR A 74 -3.57 -8.62 -3.49
CA THR A 74 -4.91 -8.53 -4.09
C THR A 74 -5.49 -7.13 -3.97
N TRP A 75 -6.10 -6.65 -5.05
CA TRP A 75 -6.74 -5.33 -5.08
C TRP A 75 -7.96 -5.24 -4.16
N ALA A 76 -8.54 -6.39 -3.75
CA ALA A 76 -9.64 -6.42 -2.79
C ALA A 76 -9.26 -5.82 -1.41
N ARG A 77 -7.97 -5.82 -1.06
CA ARG A 77 -7.44 -5.21 0.17
C ARG A 77 -7.05 -3.74 -0.01
N CYS A 78 -7.26 -3.19 -1.21
CA CYS A 78 -6.91 -1.83 -1.56
C CYS A 78 -8.16 -0.99 -1.87
N ARG A 79 -8.09 0.30 -1.56
CA ARG A 79 -9.12 1.29 -1.90
C ARG A 79 -8.48 2.57 -2.42
N GLU A 80 -9.16 3.20 -3.37
CA GLU A 80 -8.78 4.51 -3.88
C GLU A 80 -9.34 5.57 -2.92
N PHE A 81 -8.46 6.38 -2.33
CA PHE A 81 -8.83 7.50 -1.47
C PHE A 81 -8.25 8.79 -2.02
N SER A 82 -9.08 9.81 -2.13
CA SER A 82 -8.65 11.16 -2.48
C SER A 82 -8.00 11.81 -1.25
N GLY A 83 -6.77 12.31 -1.38
CA GLY A 83 -6.18 13.24 -0.41
C GLY A 83 -5.71 12.68 0.93
N VAL A 84 -5.39 11.38 1.01
CA VAL A 84 -4.78 10.75 2.20
C VAL A 84 -3.29 11.05 2.38
#